data_AF-A0A166DVQ7-F1
#
_entry.id   AF-A0A166DVQ7-F1
#
_cell.length_a   1.000
_cell.length_b   1.000
_cell.length_c   1.000
_cell.angle_alpha   90.00
_cell.angle_beta   90.00
_cell.angle_gamma   90.00
#
_symmetry.space_group_name_H-M   'P 1'
#
loop_
_entity.id
_entity.type
_entity.pdbx_description
1 polymer ?
#
loop_
_entity_poly.entity_id
_entity_poly.type
_entity_poly.pdbx_seq_one_letter_code
_entity_poly.pdbx_strand_id
1 'polypeptide(L)' 'MSIEDQNIGNLPELILETDDISMILTLKKDYSKIEDIDERKKEFTKDMKDFIDEFVSNPEFDELMNYY' A
#
# COMPACT_ATOMS: atom_id res chain seq x y z
N MET A 1 4.13 -28.78 -2.59
CA MET A 1 4.10 -27.39 -2.12
C MET A 1 5.39 -26.76 -2.57
N SER A 2 5.27 -25.77 -3.45
CA SER A 2 6.43 -25.11 -4.05
C SER A 2 6.99 -24.11 -3.06
N ILE A 3 8.30 -23.86 -3.13
CA ILE A 3 9.06 -22.99 -2.21
C ILE A 3 8.54 -21.53 -2.22
N GLU A 4 7.72 -21.18 -3.21
CA GLU A 4 7.08 -19.86 -3.38
C GLU A 4 5.98 -19.56 -2.34
N ASP A 5 5.43 -20.58 -1.66
CA ASP A 5 4.33 -20.39 -0.70
C ASP A 5 4.79 -19.95 0.71
N GLN A 6 6.10 -19.90 0.99
CA GLN A 6 6.63 -19.73 2.35
C GLN A 6 7.13 -18.32 2.72
N ASN A 7 7.01 -17.32 1.85
CA ASN A 7 7.55 -15.97 2.12
C ASN A 7 6.54 -14.81 2.02
N ILE A 8 5.23 -15.10 2.00
CA ILE A 8 4.16 -14.08 2.00
C ILE A 8 3.97 -13.45 3.41
N GLY A 9 4.57 -14.03 4.45
CA GLY A 9 4.30 -13.66 5.85
C GLY A 9 4.90 -12.35 6.37
N ASN A 10 5.66 -11.59 5.57
CA ASN A 10 6.32 -10.34 6.00
C ASN A 10 6.18 -9.20 4.99
N LEU A 11 5.06 -9.14 4.26
CA LEU A 11 4.76 -7.92 3.50
C LEU A 11 4.37 -6.81 4.47
N PRO A 12 4.82 -5.56 4.25
CA PRO A 12 4.35 -4.43 5.04
C PRO A 12 2.85 -4.24 4.80
N GLU A 13 2.06 -4.34 5.86
CA GLU A 13 0.63 -4.04 5.86
C GLU A 13 0.41 -2.64 6.46
N LEU A 14 -0.41 -1.82 5.79
CA LEU A 14 -0.85 -0.54 6.31
C LEU A 14 -2.35 -0.61 6.60
N ILE A 15 -2.66 -0.60 7.90
CA ILE A 15 -4.03 -0.64 8.42
C ILE A 15 -4.33 0.75 8.98
N LEU A 16 -5.41 1.37 8.49
CA LEU A 16 -5.94 2.59 9.04
C LEU A 16 -7.24 2.24 9.77
N GLU A 17 -7.22 2.40 11.09
CA GLU A 17 -8.37 2.10 11.95
C GLU A 17 -8.75 3.38 12.71
N THR A 18 -10.00 3.78 12.56
CA THR A 18 -10.67 4.82 13.35
C THR A 18 -11.86 4.18 14.08
N ASP A 19 -12.49 4.92 14.99
CA ASP A 19 -13.65 4.43 15.75
C ASP A 19 -14.84 4.04 14.84
N ASP A 20 -14.91 4.61 13.63
CA ASP A 20 -16.03 4.46 12.70
C ASP A 20 -15.68 3.65 11.43
N ILE A 21 -14.40 3.61 11.04
CA ILE A 21 -13.93 3.05 9.76
C ILE A 21 -12.64 2.25 9.95
N SER A 22 -12.59 1.06 9.34
CA SER A 22 -11.36 0.28 9.18
C SER A 22 -11.05 0.07 7.71
N MET A 23 -9.83 0.41 7.28
CA MET A 23 -9.37 0.28 5.90
C MET A 23 -8.05 -0.47 5.82
N ILE A 24 -7.95 -1.37 4.85
CA ILE A 24 -6.72 -2.12 4.53
C ILE A 24 -6.24 -1.68 3.16
N LEU A 25 -5.04 -1.12 3.12
CA LEU A 25 -4.42 -0.60 1.91
C LEU A 25 -3.29 -1.55 1.47
N THR A 26 -3.36 -2.08 0.25
CA THR A 26 -2.40 -3.07 -0.27
C THR A 26 -1.77 -2.60 -1.58
N LEU A 27 -0.48 -2.25 -1.54
CA LEU A 27 0.32 -1.93 -2.72
C LEU A 27 1.07 -3.19 -3.20
N LYS A 28 0.76 -3.67 -4.41
CA LYS A 28 1.46 -4.81 -5.03
C LYS A 28 2.29 -4.34 -6.21
N LYS A 29 3.61 -4.27 -6.02
CA LYS A 29 4.57 -3.97 -7.09
C LYS A 29 5.84 -4.78 -6.89
N ASP A 30 6.41 -5.24 -8.00
CA ASP A 30 7.68 -5.97 -8.01
C ASP A 30 8.85 -4.98 -8.12
N TYR A 31 9.58 -4.82 -7.02
CA TYR A 31 10.76 -3.96 -6.91
C TYR A 31 12.08 -4.72 -7.09
N SER A 32 12.04 -6.03 -7.37
CA SER A 32 13.24 -6.87 -7.47
C SER A 32 14.17 -6.45 -8.61
N LYS A 33 13.63 -5.75 -9.61
CA LYS A 33 14.36 -5.25 -10.78
C LYS A 33 15.29 -4.07 -10.50
N ILE A 34 15.14 -3.42 -9.34
CA ILE A 34 16.00 -2.28 -8.93
C ILE A 34 17.14 -2.84 -8.09
N GLU A 35 18.35 -2.91 -8.64
CA GLU A 35 19.50 -3.55 -7.97
C GLU A 35 19.99 -2.74 -6.75
N ASP A 36 19.98 -1.41 -6.86
CA ASP A 36 20.40 -0.51 -5.79
C ASP A 36 19.33 -0.40 -4.70
N ILE A 37 19.71 -0.68 -3.46
CA ILE A 37 18.78 -0.71 -2.32
C ILE A 37 18.24 0.68 -1.95
N ASP A 38 19.02 1.73 -2.15
CA ASP A 38 18.63 3.09 -1.82
C ASP A 38 17.71 3.67 -2.90
N GLU A 39 17.94 3.33 -4.16
CA GLU A 39 17.01 3.61 -5.26
C GLU A 39 15.70 2.85 -5.07
N ARG A 40 15.77 1.56 -4.72
CA ARG A 40 14.58 0.74 -4.43
C ARG A 40 13.73 1.34 -3.31
N LYS A 41 14.36 1.82 -2.23
CA LYS A 41 13.67 2.52 -1.12
C LYS A 41 13.02 3.82 -1.59
N LYS A 42 13.71 4.60 -2.42
CA LYS A 42 13.17 5.85 -2.97
C LYS A 42 11.95 5.59 -3.83
N GLU A 43 12.01 4.59 -4.71
CA GLU A 43 10.88 4.23 -5.57
C GLU A 43 9.69 3.72 -4.75
N PHE A 44 9.91 2.78 -3.82
CA PHE A 44 8.85 2.30 -2.93
C PHE A 44 8.19 3.44 -2.14
N THR A 45 8.99 4.37 -1.60
CA THR A 45 8.47 5.51 -0.84
C THR A 45 7.66 6.46 -1.72
N LYS A 46 8.08 6.63 -2.98
CA LYS A 46 7.34 7.45 -3.95
C LYS A 46 6.01 6.79 -4.28
N ASP A 47 6.02 5.52 -4.65
CA ASP A 47 4.80 4.80 -5.01
C ASP A 47 3.80 4.73 -3.86
N MET A 48 4.26 4.61 -2.60
CA MET A 48 3.37 4.69 -1.44
C MET A 48 2.68 6.06 -1.31
N LYS A 49 3.40 7.16 -1.57
CA LYS A 49 2.83 8.50 -1.51
C LYS A 49 1.83 8.72 -2.64
N ASP A 50 2.24 8.38 -3.86
CA ASP A 50 1.40 8.49 -5.04
C ASP A 50 0.11 7.66 -4.85
N PHE A 51 0.21 6.45 -4.29
CA PHE A 51 -0.95 5.60 -3.98
C PHE A 51 -1.89 6.22 -2.93
N ILE A 52 -1.35 6.81 -1.85
CA ILE A 52 -2.18 7.49 -0.84
C ILE A 52 -2.83 8.73 -1.44
N ASP A 53 -2.08 9.53 -2.19
CA ASP A 53 -2.57 10.76 -2.83
C ASP A 53 -3.69 10.45 -3.85
N GLU A 54 -3.54 9.38 -4.64
CA GLU A 54 -4.60 8.88 -5.53
C GLU A 54 -5.83 8.42 -4.75
N PHE A 55 -5.64 7.68 -3.65
CA PHE A 55 -6.72 7.19 -2.82
C PHE A 55 -7.55 8.33 -2.22
N VAL A 56 -6.90 9.34 -1.61
CA VAL A 56 -7.61 10.47 -0.98
C VAL A 56 -8.21 11.45 -1.98
N SER A 57 -7.73 11.45 -3.23
CA SER A 57 -8.28 12.27 -4.32
C SER A 57 -9.42 11.59 -5.08
N ASN A 58 -9.75 10.33 -4.75
CA ASN A 58 -10.84 9.59 -5.39
C ASN A 58 -12.19 10.12 -4.87
N PRO A 59 -13.15 10.49 -5.76
CA PRO A 59 -14.49 10.88 -5.33
C PRO A 59 -15.20 9.85 -4.45
N GLU A 60 -14.92 8.55 -4.61
CA GLU A 60 -15.44 7.49 -3.74
C GLU A 60 -14.96 7.62 -2.29
N PHE A 61 -13.75 8.15 -2.09
CA PHE A 61 -13.23 8.47 -0.77
C PHE A 61 -13.98 9.65 -0.15
N ASP A 62 -14.27 10.70 -0.95
CA ASP A 62 -15.11 11.81 -0.50
C ASP A 62 -16.52 11.32 -0.12
N GLU A 63 -17.12 10.42 -0.90
CA GLU A 63 -18.42 9.82 -0.58
C GLU A 63 -18.37 9.00 0.71
N LEU A 64 -17.31 8.19 0.91
CA LEU A 64 -17.10 7.45 2.14
C LEU A 64 -17.00 8.38 3.34
N MET A 65 -16.22 9.47 3.24
CA MET A 65 -16.05 10.44 4.33
C MET A 65 -17.30 11.27 4.59
N ASN A 66 -18.21 11.43 3.62
CA ASN A 66 -19.49 12.13 3.82
C ASN A 66 -20.58 11.24 4.45
N TYR A 67 -20.42 9.91 4.38
CA TYR A 67 -21.37 8.97 5.00
C TYR A 67 -21.18 8.87 6.53
N TYR A 68 -19.97 9.14 7.00
CA TYR A 68 -19.58 9.17 8.42
C TYR A 68 -19.49 10.61 8.94
#